data_AF-A0A443J8W5-F1
#
_entry.id   AF-A0A443J8W5-F1
#
_cell.length_a   1.000
_cell.length_b   1.000
_cell.length_c   1.000
_cell.angle_alpha   90.00
_cell.angle_beta   90.00
_cell.angle_gamma   90.00
#
_symmetry.space_group_name_H-M   'P 1'
#
loop_
_entity.id
_entity.type
_entity.pdbx_description
1 polymer ?
#
loop_
_entity_poly.entity_id
_entity_poly.type
_entity_poly.pdbx_seq_one_letter_code
_entity_poly.pdbx_strand_id
1 'polypeptide(L)' 'MAPPKKDTEAINLRLPRELIAAIDDRRRVEKDLPTRPEMIRRALVQWLEMTAPDA' A
#
# COMPACT_ATOMS: atom_id res chain seq x y z
N MET A 1 24.06 -11.38 -15.05
CA MET A 1 23.86 -10.05 -14.44
C MET A 1 22.77 -10.22 -13.39
N ALA A 2 23.08 -10.12 -12.10
CA ALA A 2 22.04 -10.16 -11.07
C ALA A 2 21.19 -8.88 -11.18
N PRO A 3 19.86 -8.93 -10.98
CA PRO A 3 19.06 -7.73 -10.95
C PRO A 3 19.53 -6.81 -9.82
N PRO A 4 19.49 -5.48 -10.00
CA PRO A 4 19.83 -4.54 -8.94
C PRO A 4 18.99 -4.84 -7.70
N LYS A 5 19.62 -4.86 -6.51
CA LYS A 5 18.91 -5.03 -5.25
C LYS A 5 17.91 -3.87 -5.10
N LYS A 6 16.63 -4.21 -5.01
CA LYS A 6 15.60 -3.25 -4.61
C LYS A 6 15.63 -3.17 -3.09
N ASP A 7 15.64 -1.95 -2.55
CA ASP A 7 15.57 -1.71 -1.10
C ASP A 7 14.12 -1.91 -0.60
N THR A 8 13.57 -3.09 -0.88
CA THR A 8 12.17 -3.45 -0.58
C THR A 8 12.05 -4.93 -0.32
N GLU A 9 11.41 -5.30 0.77
CA GLU A 9 11.10 -6.69 1.10
C GLU A 9 9.62 -7.00 0.81
N ALA A 10 9.35 -8.18 0.25
CA ALA A 10 8.00 -8.65 0.03
C ALA A 10 7.40 -9.21 1.33
N ILE A 11 6.14 -8.85 1.62
CA ILE A 11 5.41 -9.38 2.78
C ILE A 11 4.18 -10.16 2.34
N ASN A 12 3.82 -11.18 3.12
CA ASN A 12 2.55 -11.89 2.98
C ASN A 12 1.53 -11.29 3.95
N LEU A 13 0.46 -10.70 3.42
CA LEU A 13 -0.58 -10.03 4.20
C LEU A 13 -1.95 -10.67 3.92
N ARG A 14 -2.66 -11.08 4.98
CA ARG A 14 -4.05 -11.56 4.88
C ARG A 14 -4.99 -10.48 5.40
N LEU A 15 -5.94 -10.07 4.58
CA LEU A 15 -6.95 -9.06 4.93
C LEU A 15 -8.36 -9.63 4.71
N PRO A 16 -9.36 -9.14 5.47
CA PRO A 16 -10.76 -9.41 5.18
C PRO A 16 -11.13 -9.07 3.74
N ARG A 17 -12.02 -9.86 3.12
CA ARG A 17 -12.42 -9.67 1.71
C ARG A 17 -13.09 -8.33 1.47
N GLU A 18 -13.88 -7.85 2.43
CA GLU A 18 -14.50 -6.52 2.41
C GLU A 18 -13.45 -5.39 2.33
N LEU A 19 -12.35 -5.52 3.07
CA LEU A 19 -11.28 -4.52 3.06
C LEU A 19 -10.54 -4.51 1.72
N ILE A 20 -10.30 -5.70 1.15
CA ILE A 20 -9.73 -5.83 -0.19
C ILE A 20 -10.63 -5.19 -1.26
N ALA A 21 -11.96 -5.32 -1.12
CA ALA A 21 -12.92 -4.69 -2.03
C ALA A 21 -12.91 -3.16 -1.89
N ALA A 22 -12.89 -2.63 -0.66
CA ALA A 22 -12.78 -1.19 -0.41
C ALA A 22 -11.48 -0.59 -0.98
N ILE A 23 -10.36 -1.31 -0.88
CA ILE A 23 -9.09 -0.90 -1.49
C ILE A 23 -9.19 -0.91 -3.02
N ASP A 24 -9.83 -1.91 -3.63
CA ASP A 24 -10.02 -1.99 -5.09
C ASP A 24 -10.90 -0.84 -5.59
N ASP A 25 -11.97 -0.50 -4.87
CA ASP A 25 -12.86 0.60 -5.22
C ASP A 25 -12.12 1.95 -5.21
N ARG A 26 -11.38 2.25 -4.15
CA ARG A 26 -10.52 3.45 -4.10
C ARG A 26 -9.49 3.48 -5.21
N ARG A 27 -8.88 2.34 -5.53
CA ARG A 27 -7.87 2.24 -6.59
C ARG A 27 -8.42 2.65 -7.97
N ARG A 28 -9.71 2.42 -8.23
CA ARG A 28 -10.36 2.71 -9.52
C ARG A 28 -10.60 4.20 -9.75
N VAL A 29 -10.74 4.98 -8.68
CA VAL A 29 -10.97 6.43 -8.77
C VAL A 29 -9.67 7.24 -8.82
N GLU A 30 -8.54 6.62 -8.50
CA GLU A 30 -7.22 7.24 -8.59
C GLU A 30 -6.78 7.40 -10.05
N LYS A 31 -6.31 8.60 -10.42
CA LYS A 31 -5.91 8.96 -11.79
C LYS A 31 -4.84 8.05 -12.39
N ASP A 32 -3.94 7.54 -11.56
CA ASP A 32 -2.79 6.72 -11.96
C ASP A 32 -3.07 5.21 -11.88
N LEU A 33 -4.28 4.81 -11.43
CA LEU A 33 -4.67 3.40 -11.24
C LEU A 33 -3.57 2.55 -10.58
N PRO A 34 -3.09 2.96 -9.39
CA PRO A 34 -1.96 2.31 -8.72
C PRO A 34 -2.24 0.83 -8.50
N THR A 35 -1.23 -0.02 -8.35
CA THR A 35 -1.48 -1.44 -8.03
C THR A 35 -2.02 -1.60 -6.60
N ARG A 36 -2.65 -2.74 -6.29
CA ARG A 36 -3.07 -3.06 -4.91
C ARG A 36 -1.94 -2.91 -3.87
N PRO A 37 -0.73 -3.45 -4.07
CA PRO A 37 0.38 -3.24 -3.12
C PRO A 37 0.83 -1.77 -3.04
N GLU A 38 0.70 -0.98 -4.11
CA GLU A 38 0.95 0.46 -4.04
C GLU A 38 -0.08 1.20 -3.21
N MET A 39 -1.37 0.90 -3.37
CA MET A 39 -2.43 1.49 -2.54
C MET A 39 -2.25 1.17 -1.07
N ILE A 40 -1.90 -0.08 -0.75
CA ILE A 40 -1.60 -0.49 0.63
C ILE A 40 -0.40 0.29 1.17
N ARG A 41 0.67 0.46 0.37
CA ARG A 41 1.83 1.28 0.78
C ARG A 41 1.45 2.73 1.06
N ARG A 42 0.69 3.39 0.15
CA ARG A 42 0.22 4.77 0.35
C ARG A 42 -0.62 4.92 1.61
N ALA A 43 -1.54 3.97 1.87
CA ALA A 43 -2.37 3.98 3.07
C ALA A 43 -1.55 3.83 4.35
N LEU A 44 -0.54 2.95 4.35
CA LEU A 44 0.35 2.76 5.51
C LEU A 44 1.20 4.01 5.78
N VAL A 45 1.74 4.64 4.74
CA VAL A 45 2.50 5.91 4.88
C VAL A 45 1.60 6.99 5.49
N GLN A 46 0.43 7.24 4.90
CA GLN A 46 -0.52 8.22 5.45
C GLN A 46 -0.89 7.92 6.90
N TRP A 47 -1.18 6.65 7.21
CA TRP A 47 -1.55 6.26 8.57
C TRP A 47 -0.41 6.54 9.56
N LEU A 48 0.82 6.19 9.22
CA LEU A 48 2.00 6.46 10.05
C LEU A 48 2.22 7.97 10.25
N GLU A 49 2.03 8.79 9.22
CA GLU A 49 2.10 10.25 9.34
C GLU A 49 1.02 10.80 10.28
N MET A 50 -0.20 10.26 10.21
CA MET A 50 -1.32 10.68 11.08
C MET A 50 -1.15 10.27 12.54
N THR A 51 -0.45 9.15 12.79
CA THR A 51 -0.25 8.59 14.14
C THR A 51 1.14 8.85 14.70
N ALA A 52 2.00 9.56 13.95
CA ALA A 52 3.32 9.92 14.44
C ALA A 52 3.14 10.76 15.72
N PRO A 53 3.78 10.40 16.84
CA PRO A 53 3.84 11.30 17.98
C PRO A 53 4.53 12.59 17.55
N ASP A 54 4.00 13.74 17.99
CA ASP A 54 4.69 15.03 17.84
C ASP A 54 6.09 14.87 18.44
N ALA A 55 7.12 15.04 17.61
CA ALA A 55 8.51 14.68 17.93
C ALA A 55 9.16 15.67 18.90
#